data_AF-A0A1I5XDX0-F1
#
_entry.id   AF-A0A1I5XDX0-F1
#
_cell.length_a   1.000
_cell.length_b   1.000
_cell.length_c   1.000
_cell.angle_alpha   90.00
_cell.angle_beta   90.00
_cell.angle_gamma   90.00
#
_symmetry.space_group_name_H-M   'P 1'
#
loop_
_entity.id
_entity.type
_entity.pdbx_description
1 polymer ?
#
loop_
_entity_poly.entity_id
_entity_poly.type
_entity_poly.pdbx_seq_one_letter_code
_entity_poly.pdbx_strand_id
1 'polypeptide(L)'
;MTVPTKNTTMLYPWHHFVLVPLALLMAGYTILRYTKVAGDDDQISRLWFSLAALASIGLGVLIMLRQHYALQLQDRICRLEVRQRYFEVSGQRFATLEKQLSLSQILSLRLAGDAELPALAQAAVAEKLSPKDIQARITDFQFDAMRV
;
A
#
# COMPACT_ATOMS: atom_id res chain seq x y z
N MET A 1 8.39 -5.25 -27.07
CA MET A 1 7.62 -5.34 -25.82
C MET A 1 7.17 -3.93 -25.49
N THR A 2 5.86 -3.66 -25.39
CA THR A 2 5.35 -2.32 -25.06
C THR A 2 5.68 -2.02 -23.61
N VAL A 3 6.38 -0.92 -23.33
CA VAL A 3 6.67 -0.49 -21.95
C VAL A 3 5.34 -0.21 -21.26
N PRO A 4 5.00 -0.90 -20.16
CA PRO A 4 3.77 -0.65 -19.43
C PRO A 4 3.76 0.78 -18.89
N THR A 5 2.73 1.56 -19.23
CA THR A 5 2.58 2.98 -18.87
C THR A 5 1.95 3.21 -17.50
N LYS A 6 1.62 2.13 -16.78
CA LYS A 6 0.95 2.20 -15.47
C LYS A 6 1.27 0.96 -14.63
N ASN A 7 1.62 1.18 -13.36
CA ASN A 7 1.68 0.10 -12.39
C ASN A 7 0.26 -0.40 -12.07
N THR A 8 0.02 -1.68 -12.35
CA THR A 8 -1.22 -2.38 -11.98
C THR A 8 -1.16 -2.83 -10.53
N THR A 9 -2.28 -2.74 -9.80
CA THR A 9 -2.40 -3.25 -8.44
C THR A 9 -2.06 -4.74 -8.40
N MET A 10 -1.15 -5.16 -7.53
CA MET A 10 -0.80 -6.57 -7.39
C MET A 10 -1.71 -7.23 -6.36
N LEU A 11 -2.44 -8.26 -6.80
CA LEU A 11 -3.29 -9.06 -5.93
C LEU A 11 -2.58 -10.37 -5.61
N TYR A 12 -2.25 -10.61 -4.35
CA TYR A 12 -1.69 -11.89 -3.93
C TYR A 12 -2.82 -12.94 -3.75
N PRO A 13 -2.82 -14.04 -4.53
CA PRO A 13 -3.96 -14.96 -4.59
C PRO A 13 -4.38 -15.53 -3.23
N TRP A 14 -3.40 -16.06 -2.48
CA TRP A 14 -3.64 -16.68 -1.18
C TRP A 14 -4.18 -15.71 -0.12
N HIS A 15 -3.78 -14.43 -0.17
CA HIS A 15 -4.26 -13.46 0.79
C HIS A 15 -5.68 -13.00 0.45
N HIS A 16 -5.90 -12.51 -0.78
CA HIS A 16 -7.13 -11.83 -1.16
C HIS A 16 -8.28 -12.78 -1.50
N PHE A 17 -7.99 -13.95 -2.05
CA PHE A 17 -9.03 -14.86 -2.56
C PHE A 17 -9.19 -16.13 -1.72
N VAL A 18 -8.30 -16.39 -0.77
CA VAL A 18 -8.39 -17.56 0.12
C VAL A 18 -8.50 -17.13 1.59
N LEU A 19 -7.45 -16.50 2.13
CA LEU A 19 -7.35 -16.24 3.57
C LEU A 19 -8.40 -15.22 4.06
N VAL A 20 -8.56 -14.10 3.38
CA VAL A 20 -9.53 -13.06 3.78
C VAL A 20 -10.98 -13.56 3.66
N PRO A 21 -11.42 -14.16 2.53
CA PRO A 21 -12.77 -14.72 2.44
C PRO A 21 -13.03 -15.82 3.47
N LEU A 22 -12.08 -16.73 3.69
CA LEU A 22 -12.22 -17.79 4.68
C LEU A 22 -12.36 -17.23 6.10
N ALA A 23 -11.55 -16.22 6.46
CA ALA A 23 -11.64 -15.55 7.75
C ALA A 23 -13.01 -14.88 7.95
N LEU A 24 -13.55 -14.22 6.92
CA LEU A 24 -14.89 -13.60 6.96
C LEU A 24 -16.00 -14.64 7.11
N LEU A 25 -15.92 -15.76 6.38
CA LEU A 25 -16.87 -16.86 6.50
C LEU A 25 -16.85 -17.47 7.91
N MET A 26 -15.66 -17.71 8.46
CA MET A 26 -15.50 -18.24 9.82
C MET A 26 -16.01 -17.28 10.89
N ALA A 27 -15.74 -15.98 10.74
CA ALA A 27 -16.26 -14.95 11.63
C ALA A 27 -17.79 -14.93 11.59
N GLY A 28 -18.39 -14.91 10.39
CA GLY A 28 -19.83 -14.93 10.20
C GLY A 28 -20.48 -16.20 10.79
N TYR A 29 -19.91 -17.37 10.52
CA TYR A 29 -20.37 -18.65 11.08
C TYR A 29 -20.35 -18.65 12.61
N THR A 30 -19.24 -18.17 13.20
CA THR A 30 -19.07 -18.10 14.65
C THR A 30 -20.12 -17.18 15.28
N ILE A 31 -20.39 -16.02 14.68
CA ILE A 31 -21.42 -15.09 15.16
C ILE A 31 -22.81 -15.74 15.07
N LEU A 32 -23.16 -16.34 13.93
CA LEU A 32 -24.46 -17.00 13.72
C LEU A 32 -24.70 -18.17 14.67
N ARG A 33 -23.67 -18.94 15.00
CA ARG A 33 -23.78 -20.06 15.96
C ARG A 33 -23.84 -19.55 17.39
N TYR A 34 -23.06 -18.52 17.72
CA TYR A 34 -23.11 -17.88 19.04
C TYR A 34 -24.52 -17.39 19.36
N THR A 35 -25.20 -16.70 18.44
CA THR A 35 -26.57 -16.20 18.68
C THR A 35 -27.60 -17.32 18.86
N LYS A 36 -27.40 -18.47 18.20
CA LYS A 36 -28.28 -19.64 18.35
C LYS A 36 -28.05 -20.37 19.67
N VAL A 37 -26.78 -20.59 20.06
CA VAL A 37 -26.43 -21.34 21.28
C VAL A 37 -26.53 -20.46 22.54
N ALA A 38 -26.49 -19.14 22.41
CA ALA A 38 -26.77 -18.23 23.51
C ALA A 38 -28.18 -18.42 24.10
N GLY A 39 -29.13 -19.02 23.39
CA GLY A 39 -30.47 -19.33 23.91
C GLY A 39 -30.55 -20.56 24.83
N ASP A 40 -29.66 -21.54 24.66
CA ASP A 40 -29.79 -22.89 25.25
C ASP A 40 -28.97 -23.12 26.54
N ASP A 41 -28.37 -22.06 27.10
CA ASP A 41 -27.59 -22.03 28.35
C ASP A 41 -26.38 -22.99 28.46
N ASP A 42 -25.90 -23.53 27.34
CA ASP A 42 -24.66 -24.32 27.30
C ASP A 42 -23.41 -23.43 27.41
N GLN A 43 -22.87 -23.35 28.63
CA GLN A 43 -21.68 -22.56 28.96
C GLN A 43 -20.43 -23.00 28.18
N ILE A 44 -20.27 -24.30 27.89
CA ILE A 44 -19.09 -24.82 27.21
C ILE A 44 -19.08 -24.34 25.75
N SER A 45 -20.21 -24.47 25.07
CA SER A 45 -20.33 -23.96 23.69
C SER A 45 -20.14 -22.44 23.62
N ARG A 46 -20.72 -21.67 24.55
CA ARG A 46 -20.52 -20.21 24.60
C ARG A 46 -19.04 -19.84 24.73
N LEU A 47 -18.27 -20.55 25.56
CA LEU A 47 -16.83 -20.35 25.72
C LEU A 47 -16.09 -20.60 24.39
N TRP A 48 -16.33 -21.74 23.74
CA TRP A 48 -15.65 -22.09 22.48
C TRP A 48 -15.97 -21.11 21.35
N PHE A 49 -17.23 -20.66 21.21
CA PHE A 49 -17.59 -19.67 20.20
C PHE A 49 -17.00 -18.28 20.52
N SER A 50 -16.90 -17.91 21.80
CA SER A 50 -16.23 -16.66 22.20
C SER A 50 -14.74 -16.68 21.86
N LEU A 51 -14.07 -17.81 22.13
CA LEU A 51 -12.67 -18.03 21.76
C LEU A 51 -12.49 -18.01 20.23
N ALA A 52 -13.36 -18.66 19.48
CA ALA A 52 -13.32 -18.65 18.01
C ALA A 52 -13.52 -17.25 17.43
N ALA A 53 -14.42 -16.45 18.02
CA ALA A 53 -14.65 -15.07 17.61
C ALA A 53 -13.41 -14.21 17.87
N LEU A 54 -12.84 -14.32 19.08
CA LEU A 54 -11.61 -13.61 19.44
C LEU A 54 -10.44 -14.00 18.54
N ALA A 55 -10.27 -15.29 18.25
CA ALA A 55 -9.22 -15.78 17.34
C ALA A 55 -9.40 -15.25 15.92
N SER A 56 -10.64 -15.22 15.41
CA SER A 56 -10.95 -14.70 14.07
C SER A 56 -10.67 -13.20 13.96
N ILE A 57 -11.09 -12.42 14.96
CA ILE A 57 -10.79 -10.98 15.03
C ILE A 57 -9.29 -10.75 15.15
N GLY A 58 -8.61 -11.49 16.03
CA GLY A 58 -7.16 -11.40 16.24
C GLY A 58 -6.38 -11.70 14.95
N LEU A 59 -6.76 -12.75 14.22
CA LEU A 59 -6.17 -13.07 12.91
C LEU A 59 -6.40 -11.94 11.90
N GLY A 60 -7.61 -11.39 11.83
CA GLY A 60 -7.93 -10.25 10.96
C GLY A 60 -7.08 -9.02 11.25
N VAL A 61 -6.95 -8.66 12.53
CA VAL A 61 -6.09 -7.54 12.98
C VAL A 61 -4.63 -7.80 12.63
N LEU A 62 -4.12 -9.00 12.88
CA LEU A 62 -2.73 -9.36 12.59
C LEU A 62 -2.40 -9.21 11.10
N ILE A 63 -3.28 -9.70 10.24
CA ILE A 63 -3.14 -9.61 8.78
C ILE A 63 -3.13 -8.14 8.33
N MET A 64 -4.07 -7.32 8.83
CA MET A 64 -4.15 -5.90 8.49
C MET A 64 -2.93 -5.12 8.99
N LEU A 65 -2.47 -5.41 10.20
CA LEU A 65 -1.33 -4.72 10.81
C LEU A 65 -0.03 -4.99 10.06
N ARG A 66 0.21 -6.25 9.67
CA ARG A 66 1.33 -6.64 8.80
C ARG A 66 1.32 -5.83 7.51
N GLN A 67 0.18 -5.77 6.83
CA GLN A 67 0.06 -5.07 5.55
C GLN A 67 0.30 -3.57 5.71
N HIS A 68 -0.25 -2.97 6.76
CA HIS A 68 -0.07 -1.55 7.05
C HIS A 68 1.41 -1.18 7.26
N TYR A 69 2.14 -1.96 8.06
CA TYR A 69 3.57 -1.72 8.29
C TYR A 69 4.42 -1.93 7.05
N ALA A 70 4.10 -2.94 6.22
CA ALA A 70 4.81 -3.17 4.97
C ALA A 70 4.65 -2.00 3.98
N LEU A 71 3.42 -1.50 3.81
CA LEU A 71 3.13 -0.35 2.94
C LEU A 71 3.79 0.94 3.45
N GLN A 72 3.74 1.20 4.75
CA GLN A 72 4.44 2.35 5.33
C GLN A 72 5.96 2.28 5.14
N LEU A 73 6.56 1.11 5.32
CA LEU A 73 7.98 0.91 5.06
C LEU A 73 8.31 1.16 3.58
N GLN A 74 7.49 0.64 2.68
CA GLN A 74 7.67 0.85 1.24
C GLN A 74 7.58 2.32 0.84
N ASP A 75 6.63 3.08 1.39
CA ASP A 75 6.52 4.52 1.13
C ASP A 75 7.74 5.29 1.64
N ARG A 76 8.33 4.87 2.77
CA ARG A 76 9.59 5.43 3.28
C ARG A 76 10.77 5.10 2.36
N ILE A 77 10.84 3.87 1.86
CA ILE A 77 11.88 3.45 0.91
C ILE A 77 11.76 4.22 -0.41
N CYS A 78 10.57 4.31 -1.00
CA CYS A 78 10.35 5.04 -2.25
C CYS A 78 10.76 6.51 -2.12
N ARG A 79 10.47 7.14 -0.97
CA ARG A 79 10.88 8.52 -0.69
C ARG A 79 12.39 8.65 -0.60
N LEU A 80 13.08 7.70 0.04
CA LEU A 80 14.54 7.68 0.13
C LEU A 80 15.19 7.47 -1.24
N GLU A 81 14.64 6.59 -2.06
CA GLU A 81 15.09 6.35 -3.44
C GLU A 81 15.05 7.65 -4.26
N VAL A 82 13.92 8.35 -4.28
CA VAL A 82 13.81 9.64 -5.03
C VAL A 82 14.76 10.68 -4.47
N ARG A 83 14.91 10.78 -3.13
CA ARG A 83 15.89 11.69 -2.51
C ARG A 83 17.31 11.40 -2.96
N GLN A 84 17.68 10.12 -3.01
CA GLN A 84 19.01 9.68 -3.40
C GLN A 84 19.27 9.94 -4.88
N ARG A 85 18.39 9.46 -5.78
CA ARG A 85 18.50 9.68 -7.23
C ARG A 85 18.56 11.16 -7.59
N TYR A 86 17.69 11.97 -6.99
CA TYR A 86 17.71 13.42 -7.20
C TYR A 86 19.06 14.04 -6.76
N PHE A 87 19.62 13.61 -5.63
CA PHE A 87 20.91 14.11 -5.15
C PHE A 87 22.07 13.66 -6.04
N GLU A 88 22.08 12.40 -6.50
CA GLU A 88 23.12 11.85 -7.38
C GLU A 88 23.18 12.60 -8.72
N VAL A 89 22.03 12.93 -9.30
CA VAL A 89 21.97 13.60 -10.61
C VAL A 89 22.12 15.12 -10.52
N SER A 90 21.49 15.76 -9.52
CA SER A 90 21.48 17.23 -9.43
C SER A 90 22.57 17.82 -8.52
N GLY A 91 23.17 17.00 -7.65
CA GLY A 91 24.04 17.47 -6.57
C GLY A 91 23.32 18.22 -5.44
N GLN A 92 22.00 18.37 -5.51
CA GLN A 92 21.21 19.16 -4.57
C GLN A 92 20.34 18.28 -3.67
N ARG A 93 20.10 18.74 -2.43
CA ARG A 93 19.25 18.00 -1.49
C ARG A 93 17.78 18.11 -1.90
N PHE A 94 17.12 16.97 -2.12
CA PHE A 94 15.69 16.92 -2.46
C PHE A 94 14.76 17.45 -1.36
N ALA A 95 15.23 17.52 -0.10
CA ALA A 95 14.42 17.90 1.07
C ALA A 95 13.72 19.27 0.93
N THR A 96 14.27 20.19 0.14
CA THR A 96 13.67 21.52 -0.09
C THR A 96 12.41 21.43 -0.98
N LEU A 97 12.45 20.59 -2.01
CA LEU A 97 11.30 20.32 -2.89
C LEU A 97 10.29 19.40 -2.17
N GLU A 98 10.79 18.41 -1.44
CA GLU A 98 9.96 17.41 -0.77
C GLU A 98 8.93 18.03 0.18
N LYS A 99 9.27 19.10 0.90
CA LYS A 99 8.33 19.80 1.80
C LYS A 99 7.11 20.38 1.08
N GLN A 100 7.21 20.59 -0.22
CA GLN A 100 6.17 21.17 -1.07
C GLN A 100 5.44 20.10 -1.90
N LEU A 101 5.87 18.84 -1.81
CA LEU A 101 5.32 17.72 -2.56
C LEU A 101 4.60 16.74 -1.62
N SER A 102 3.44 16.29 -2.06
CA SER A 102 2.74 15.15 -1.45
C SER A 102 3.47 13.84 -1.75
N LEU A 103 3.22 12.83 -0.92
CA LEU A 103 3.77 11.49 -1.13
C LEU A 103 3.41 10.96 -2.53
N SER A 104 2.17 11.12 -2.98
CA SER A 104 1.72 10.65 -4.30
C SER A 104 2.47 11.31 -5.47
N GLN A 105 2.85 12.60 -5.33
CA GLN A 105 3.69 13.28 -6.33
C GLN A 105 5.11 12.71 -6.32
N ILE A 106 5.70 12.49 -5.14
CA ILE A 106 7.03 11.87 -5.00
C ILE A 106 7.04 10.46 -5.61
N LEU A 107 6.01 9.67 -5.34
CA LEU A 107 5.86 8.33 -5.91
C LEU A 107 5.70 8.35 -7.43
N SER A 108 5.15 9.43 -7.99
CA SER A 108 5.06 9.64 -9.44
C SER A 108 6.42 10.03 -10.04
N LEU A 109 7.16 10.92 -9.38
CA LEU A 109 8.52 11.30 -9.79
C LEU A 109 9.49 10.12 -9.81
N ARG A 110 9.31 9.12 -8.93
CA ARG A 110 10.11 7.89 -8.94
C ARG A 110 10.08 7.15 -10.28
N LEU A 111 8.98 7.28 -11.03
CA LEU A 111 8.81 6.62 -12.32
C LEU A 111 9.51 7.37 -13.46
N ALA A 112 10.06 8.55 -13.21
CA ALA A 112 10.79 9.33 -14.22
C ALA A 112 12.23 8.83 -14.38
N GLY A 113 12.81 8.99 -15.57
CA GLY A 113 14.23 8.74 -15.81
C GLY A 113 15.14 9.72 -15.07
N ASP A 114 16.39 9.32 -14.81
CA ASP A 114 17.34 10.14 -14.03
C ASP A 114 17.61 11.50 -14.68
N ALA A 115 17.71 11.56 -16.01
CA ALA A 115 18.02 12.80 -16.73
C ALA A 115 16.91 13.86 -16.64
N GLU A 116 15.64 13.45 -16.59
CA GLU A 116 14.48 14.36 -16.53
C GLU A 116 14.00 14.64 -15.10
N LEU A 117 14.39 13.81 -14.13
CA LEU A 117 13.95 13.88 -12.73
C LEU A 117 14.14 15.27 -12.10
N PRO A 118 15.31 15.95 -12.21
CA PRO A 118 15.50 17.25 -11.57
C PRO A 118 14.56 18.34 -12.12
N ALA A 119 14.43 18.41 -13.44
CA ALA A 119 13.56 19.39 -14.10
C ALA A 119 12.08 19.12 -13.79
N LEU A 120 11.67 17.85 -13.84
CA LEU A 120 10.29 17.45 -13.56
C LEU A 120 9.91 17.71 -12.09
N ALA A 121 10.83 17.48 -11.14
CA ALA A 121 10.59 17.76 -9.73
C ALA A 121 10.43 19.26 -9.45
N GLN A 122 11.22 20.11 -10.12
CA GLN A 122 11.07 21.57 -10.03
C GLN A 122 9.76 22.04 -10.64
N ALA A 123 9.39 21.53 -11.82
CA ALA A 123 8.11 21.83 -12.46
C ALA A 123 6.91 21.39 -11.60
N ALA A 124 7.00 20.22 -10.95
CA ALA A 124 5.98 19.71 -10.06
C ALA A 124 5.68 20.67 -8.90
N VAL A 125 6.72 21.31 -8.34
CA VAL A 125 6.59 22.32 -7.28
C VAL A 125 6.11 23.66 -7.84
N ALA A 126 6.72 24.16 -8.90
CA ALA A 126 6.43 25.48 -9.46
C ALA A 126 5.00 25.58 -10.03
N GLU A 127 4.58 24.55 -10.75
CA GLU A 127 3.27 24.50 -11.42
C GLU A 127 2.20 23.79 -10.58
N LYS A 128 2.55 23.26 -9.40
CA LYS A 128 1.66 22.49 -8.51
C LYS A 128 0.99 21.31 -9.24
N LEU A 129 1.78 20.57 -10.02
CA LEU A 129 1.29 19.47 -10.86
C LEU A 129 0.63 18.36 -10.03
N SER A 130 -0.50 17.82 -10.49
CA SER A 130 -1.06 16.63 -9.85
C SER A 130 -0.17 15.39 -10.12
N PRO A 131 -0.25 14.32 -9.32
CA PRO A 131 0.47 13.06 -9.59
C PRO A 131 0.25 12.54 -11.02
N LYS A 132 -0.97 12.71 -11.55
CA LYS A 132 -1.33 12.31 -12.91
C LYS A 132 -0.63 13.17 -13.95
N ASP A 133 -0.55 14.48 -13.73
CA ASP A 133 0.12 15.41 -14.65
C ASP A 133 1.64 15.21 -14.65
N ILE A 134 2.23 14.86 -13.50
CA ILE A 134 3.64 14.46 -13.41
C ILE A 134 3.88 13.24 -14.29
N GLN A 135 3.08 12.18 -14.13
CA GLN A 135 3.23 10.96 -14.93
C GLN A 135 3.03 11.21 -16.43
N ALA A 136 2.10 12.10 -16.80
CA ALA A 136 1.86 12.45 -18.19
C ALA A 136 3.04 13.20 -18.86
N ARG A 137 3.93 13.80 -18.07
CA ARG A 137 5.13 14.51 -18.55
C ARG A 137 6.39 13.64 -18.58
N ILE A 138 6.33 12.41 -18.07
CA ILE A 138 7.47 11.47 -18.08
C ILE A 138 7.69 10.98 -19.50
N THR A 139 8.91 11.15 -20.00
CA THR A 139 9.30 10.66 -21.33
C THR A 139 10.08 9.35 -21.25
N ASP A 140 10.87 9.16 -20.19
CA ASP A 140 11.61 7.93 -19.90
C ASP A 140 11.00 7.23 -18.68
N PHE A 141 10.02 6.35 -18.92
CA PHE A 141 9.24 5.73 -17.85
C PHE A 141 9.96 4.50 -17.26
N GLN A 142 10.25 4.57 -15.96
CA GLN A 142 10.88 3.53 -15.16
C GLN A 142 9.81 2.71 -14.42
N PHE A 143 9.56 1.48 -14.90
CA PHE A 143 8.57 0.58 -14.32
C PHE A 143 9.03 0.00 -12.98
N ASP A 144 8.18 0.06 -11.95
CA ASP A 144 8.45 -0.59 -10.67
C ASP A 144 7.77 -1.96 -10.61
N ALA A 145 8.56 -3.00 -10.88
CA ALA A 145 8.13 -4.40 -10.85
C ALA A 145 8.06 -5.01 -9.44
N MET A 146 8.54 -4.31 -8.41
CA MET A 146 8.61 -4.84 -7.04
C MET A 146 7.49 -4.30 -6.14
N ARG A 147 6.64 -3.40 -6.66
CA ARG A 147 5.58 -2.78 -5.86
C ARG A 147 4.30 -3.60 -5.82
N VAL A 148 4.02 -4.14 -4.63
CA VAL A 148 2.84 -4.96 -4.30
C VAL A 148 1.62 -4.11 -3.95
#